data_AF-A0A534KCR2-F1
#
_entry.id   AF-A0A534KCR2-F1
#
_cell.length_a   1.000
_cell.length_b   1.000
_cell.length_c   1.000
_cell.angle_alpha   90.00
_cell.angle_beta   90.00
_cell.angle_gamma   90.00
#
_symmetry.space_group_name_H-M   'P 1'
#
loop_
_entity.id
_entity.type
_entity.pdbx_description
1 polymer ?
#
loop_
_entity_poly.entity_id
_entity_poly.type
_entity_poly.pdbx_seq_one_letter_code
_entity_poly.pdbx_strand_id
1 'polypeptide(L)'
;MPLPPDLTVAAIYAVVVFLLALGFLVVFIETIRVRRMIAGIVAAVALSVGLVWTGETGVAFLVLGVGAALAANHAFEWFTMR
;
A
#
# COMPACT_ATOMS: atom_id res chain seq x y z
N MET A 1 -26.26 5.76 -17.18
CA MET A 1 -26.20 7.22 -16.95
C MET A 1 -24.81 7.54 -16.44
N PRO A 2 -24.10 8.55 -16.97
CA PRO A 2 -22.77 8.90 -16.48
C PRO A 2 -22.85 9.29 -15.00
N LEU A 3 -21.93 8.77 -14.19
CA LEU A 3 -21.87 9.15 -12.77
C LEU A 3 -21.51 10.64 -12.66
N PRO A 4 -22.06 11.36 -11.67
CA PRO A 4 -21.58 12.69 -11.36
C PRO A 4 -20.06 12.63 -11.09
N PRO A 5 -19.28 13.64 -11.52
CA PRO A 5 -17.82 13.65 -11.41
C PRO A 5 -17.33 13.33 -9.99
N ASP A 6 -17.97 13.90 -8.98
CA ASP A 6 -17.63 13.69 -7.56
C ASP A 6 -17.86 12.24 -7.10
N LEU A 7 -18.90 11.58 -7.61
CA LEU A 7 -19.20 10.19 -7.25
C LEU A 7 -18.22 9.22 -7.92
N THR A 8 -17.74 9.57 -9.12
CA THR A 8 -16.68 8.83 -9.80
C THR A 8 -15.36 8.92 -9.04
N VAL A 9 -15.00 10.12 -8.60
CA VAL A 9 -13.80 10.35 -7.77
C VAL A 9 -13.91 9.61 -6.43
N ALA A 10 -15.05 9.69 -5.75
CA ALA A 10 -15.29 8.98 -4.50
C ALA A 10 -15.20 7.46 -4.66
N ALA A 11 -15.72 6.90 -5.76
CA ALA A 11 -15.62 5.49 -6.07
C ALA A 11 -14.16 5.04 -6.28
N ILE A 12 -13.36 5.84 -6.98
CA ILE A 12 -11.93 5.57 -7.16
C ILE A 12 -11.20 5.57 -5.82
N TYR A 13 -11.45 6.56 -4.95
CA TYR A 13 -10.88 6.58 -3.60
C TYR A 13 -11.31 5.37 -2.77
N ALA A 14 -12.58 4.97 -2.83
CA ALA A 14 -13.08 3.81 -2.10
C ALA A 14 -12.40 2.51 -2.56
N VAL A 15 -12.19 2.33 -3.87
CA VAL A 15 -11.46 1.17 -4.42
C VAL A 15 -10.02 1.16 -3.95
N VAL A 16 -9.34 2.31 -3.95
CA VAL A 16 -7.96 2.44 -3.48
C VAL A 16 -7.83 2.10 -2.00
N VAL A 17 -8.72 2.65 -1.16
CA VAL A 17 -8.76 2.36 0.28
C VAL A 17 -9.11 0.88 0.53
N PHE A 18 -10.04 0.33 -0.23
CA PHE A 18 -10.39 -1.09 -0.16
C PHE A 18 -9.22 -2.00 -0.53
N LEU A 19 -8.48 -1.69 -1.60
CA LEU A 19 -7.31 -2.44 -2.02
C LEU A 19 -6.15 -2.31 -1.02
N LEU A 20 -5.99 -1.14 -0.39
CA LEU A 20 -5.06 -0.97 0.73
C LEU A 20 -5.46 -1.87 1.89
N ALA A 21 -6.72 -1.82 2.32
CA ALA A 21 -7.24 -2.66 3.40
C ALA A 21 -7.11 -4.16 3.09
N LEU A 22 -7.36 -4.55 1.84
CA LEU A 22 -7.17 -5.92 1.37
C LEU A 22 -5.69 -6.31 1.35
N GLY A 23 -4.79 -5.40 0.95
CA GLY A 23 -3.34 -5.60 1.03
C GLY A 23 -2.88 -5.79 2.48
N PHE A 24 -3.34 -4.95 3.40
CA PHE A 24 -3.11 -5.13 4.84
C PHE A 24 -3.62 -6.50 5.32
N LEU A 25 -4.82 -6.92 4.90
CA LEU A 25 -5.40 -8.21 5.26
C LEU A 25 -4.60 -9.40 4.71
N VAL A 26 -4.14 -9.32 3.46
CA VAL A 26 -3.33 -10.38 2.81
C VAL A 26 -1.96 -10.51 3.46
N VAL A 27 -1.30 -9.39 3.76
CA VAL A 27 0.00 -9.39 4.42
C VAL A 27 -0.12 -9.98 5.84
N PHE A 28 -1.25 -9.79 6.54
CA PHE A 28 -1.52 -10.40 7.85
C PHE A 28 -1.70 -11.93 7.84
N ILE A 29 -1.98 -12.53 6.69
CA ILE A 29 -2.28 -13.97 6.57
C ILE A 29 -1.06 -14.78 6.12
N GLU A 30 -0.14 -14.15 5.38
CA GLU A 30 0.98 -14.85 4.75
C GLU A 30 2.31 -14.54 5.46
N THR A 31 3.01 -15.59 5.90
CA THR A 31 4.34 -15.45 6.50
C THR A 31 5.37 -15.09 5.43
N ILE A 32 5.68 -13.81 5.32
CA ILE A 32 6.62 -13.30 4.31
C ILE A 32 8.05 -13.40 4.84
N ARG A 33 8.95 -14.02 4.06
CA ARG A 33 10.39 -13.98 4.37
C ARG A 33 10.89 -12.53 4.42
N VAL A 34 11.55 -12.16 5.50
CA VAL A 34 12.11 -10.80 5.76
C VAL A 34 12.85 -10.22 4.55
N ARG A 35 13.63 -11.03 3.82
CA ARG A 35 14.35 -10.59 2.62
C ARG A 35 13.43 -10.07 1.50
N ARG A 36 12.28 -10.72 1.28
CA ARG A 36 11.29 -10.28 0.28
C ARG A 36 10.55 -9.03 0.75
N MET A 37 10.27 -8.94 2.04
CA MET A 37 9.66 -7.75 2.63
C MET A 37 10.54 -6.51 2.46
N ILE A 38 11.82 -6.59 2.82
CA ILE A 38 12.79 -5.49 2.65
C ILE A 38 12.89 -5.08 1.18
N ALA A 39 12.97 -6.05 0.27
CA ALA A 39 12.99 -5.76 -1.17
C ALA A 39 11.71 -5.03 -1.62
N GLY A 40 10.54 -5.43 -1.10
CA GLY A 40 9.26 -4.76 -1.37
C GLY A 40 9.21 -3.32 -0.84
N ILE A 41 9.70 -3.08 0.37
CA ILE A 41 9.78 -1.72 0.96
C ILE A 41 10.72 -0.83 0.15
N VAL A 42 11.91 -1.33 -0.21
CA VAL A 42 12.88 -0.58 -1.02
C VAL A 42 12.30 -0.25 -2.40
N ALA A 43 11.62 -1.22 -3.04
CA ALA A 43 10.95 -1.00 -4.32
C ALA A 43 9.83 0.04 -4.20
N ALA A 44 9.03 -0.01 -3.13
CA ALA A 44 7.97 0.96 -2.87
C ALA A 44 8.53 2.39 -2.72
N VAL A 45 9.63 2.56 -1.99
CA VAL A 45 10.30 3.87 -1.84
C VAL A 45 10.83 4.36 -3.19
N ALA A 46 11.54 3.52 -3.94
CA ALA A 46 12.09 3.89 -5.24
C ALA A 46 11.00 4.29 -6.25
N LEU A 47 9.91 3.52 -6.32
CA LEU A 47 8.76 3.83 -7.18
C LEU A 47 8.06 5.11 -6.73
N SER A 48 7.90 5.32 -5.42
CA SER A 48 7.31 6.55 -4.89
C SER A 48 8.14 7.78 -5.26
N VAL A 49 9.47 7.72 -5.19
CA VAL A 49 10.34 8.84 -5.59
C VAL A 49 10.16 9.15 -7.08
N GLY A 50 10.08 8.12 -7.93
CA GLY A 50 9.79 8.27 -9.36
C GLY A 50 8.44 8.94 -9.62
N LEU A 51 7.38 8.50 -8.93
CA LEU A 51 6.03 9.05 -9.07
C LEU A 51 5.91 10.51 -8.58
N VAL A 52 6.66 10.88 -7.54
CA VAL A 52 6.74 12.29 -7.10
C VAL A 52 7.38 13.15 -8.19
N TRP A 53 8.43 12.65 -8.86
CA TRP A 53 9.09 13.37 -9.95
C TRP A 53 8.19 13.57 -11.18
N THR A 54 7.23 12.68 -11.42
CA THR A 54 6.24 12.82 -12.50
C THR A 54 5.04 13.67 -12.11
N GLY A 55 4.99 14.19 -10.88
CA GLY A 55 3.88 14.99 -10.36
C GLY A 55 2.70 14.18 -9.81
N GLU A 56 2.80 12.84 -9.78
CA GLU A 56 1.75 11.95 -9.27
C GLU A 56 1.91 11.67 -7.76
N THR A 57 1.90 12.73 -6.96
CA THR A 57 2.09 12.64 -5.50
C THR A 57 1.03 11.79 -4.80
N GLY A 58 -0.22 11.79 -5.28
CA GLY A 58 -1.28 10.93 -4.76
C GLY A 58 -0.95 9.44 -4.90
N VAL A 59 -0.49 9.02 -6.08
CA VAL A 59 -0.12 7.62 -6.35
C VAL A 59 1.15 7.25 -5.59
N ALA A 60 2.10 8.17 -5.46
CA ALA A 60 3.30 7.98 -4.65
C ALA A 60 2.97 7.63 -3.19
N PHE A 61 2.00 8.33 -2.58
CA PHE A 61 1.54 8.00 -1.23
C PHE A 61 0.90 6.62 -1.11
N LEU A 62 0.18 6.16 -2.15
CA LEU A 62 -0.37 4.79 -2.16
C LEU A 62 0.73 3.74 -2.14
N VAL A 63 1.76 3.94 -2.97
CA VAL A 63 2.92 3.04 -3.02
C VAL A 63 3.66 3.01 -1.68
N LEU A 64 3.84 4.17 -1.02
CA LEU A 64 4.39 4.23 0.33
C LEU A 64 3.50 3.54 1.36
N GLY A 65 2.18 3.66 1.23
CA GLY A 65 1.21 2.96 2.06
C GLY A 65 1.38 1.45 2.03
N VAL A 66 1.68 0.87 0.86
CA VAL A 66 2.00 -0.55 0.71
C VAL A 66 3.30 -0.92 1.45
N GLY A 67 4.34 -0.08 1.34
CA GLY A 67 5.60 -0.28 2.08
C GLY A 67 5.39 -0.21 3.60
N ALA A 68 4.59 0.74 4.07
CA ALA A 68 4.23 0.87 5.49
C ALA A 68 3.42 -0.34 6.00
N ALA A 69 2.52 -0.89 5.17
CA ALA A 69 1.75 -2.09 5.49
C ALA A 69 2.64 -3.32 5.72
N LEU A 70 3.64 -3.51 4.86
CA LEU A 70 4.62 -4.59 5.01
C LEU A 70 5.41 -4.46 6.32
N ALA A 71 5.87 -3.25 6.66
CA ALA A 71 6.60 -2.99 7.89
C ALA A 71 5.72 -3.22 9.14
N ALA A 72 4.47 -2.76 9.11
CA ALA A 72 3.51 -2.95 10.18
C ALA A 72 3.21 -4.45 10.42
N ASN A 73 3.02 -5.23 9.36
CA ASN A 73 2.81 -6.67 9.50
C ASN A 73 3.96 -7.38 10.19
N HIS A 74 5.20 -7.05 9.83
CA HIS A 74 6.35 -7.67 10.47
C HIS A 74 6.48 -7.29 11.94
N ALA A 75 6.14 -6.04 12.29
CA ALA A 75 6.04 -5.65 13.69
C ALA A 75 4.98 -6.48 14.41
N PHE A 76 3.80 -6.68 13.81
CA PHE A 76 2.75 -7.53 14.38
C PHE A 76 3.16 -8.99 14.54
N GLU A 77 3.75 -9.62 13.51
CA GLU A 77 4.31 -10.98 13.60
C GLU A 77 5.30 -11.08 14.76
N TRP A 78 6.19 -10.10 14.92
CA TRP A 78 7.16 -10.07 16.01
C TRP A 78 6.51 -9.96 17.39
N PHE A 79 5.42 -9.20 17.52
CA PHE A 79 4.68 -9.03 18.78
C PHE A 79 3.74 -10.18 19.13
N THR A 80 3.27 -10.95 18.15
CA THR A 80 2.27 -12.03 18.37
C THR A 80 2.84 -13.44 18.33
N MET A 81 4.01 -13.64 17.71
CA MET A 81 4.67 -14.95 17.59
C MET A 81 5.91 -15.08 18.49
N ARG A 82 6.11 -14.15 19.44
CA ARG A 82 7.00 -14.30 20.60
C ARG A 82 6.18 -14.52 21.86
#